data_AF-A0AAN0UF16-F1
#
_entry.id   AF-A0AAN0UF16-F1
#
_cell.length_a   1.000
_cell.length_b   1.000
_cell.length_c   1.000
_cell.angle_alpha   90.00
_cell.angle_beta   90.00
_cell.angle_gamma   90.00
#
_symmetry.space_group_name_H-M   'P 1'
#
loop_
_entity.id
_entity.type
_entity.pdbx_description
1 polymer ?
#
loop_
_entity_poly.entity_id
_entity_poly.type
_entity_poly.pdbx_seq_one_letter_code
_entity_poly.pdbx_strand_id
1 'polypeptide(L)'
;MVTIPPDFPISTDGFIRMNEIQLMNYPLQHLISIVETTQIEDSRILYCGFTEWATSRSPALSTGWDWEFIENNGIASLKRIGLPRSNIMIVDLSGTDIGFDVTETLIKKK
;
A
#
# COMPACT_ATOMS: atom_id res chain seq x y z
N MET A 1 -11.65 24.49 14.46
CA MET A 1 -10.84 23.78 13.45
C MET A 1 -9.58 23.33 14.13
N VAL A 2 -9.37 22.02 14.29
CA VAL A 2 -8.14 21.51 14.88
C VAL A 2 -7.09 21.52 13.79
N THR A 3 -6.09 22.38 13.92
CA THR A 3 -4.87 22.36 13.11
C THR A 3 -4.10 21.09 13.48
N ILE A 4 -4.17 20.08 12.62
CA ILE A 4 -3.42 18.83 12.80
C ILE A 4 -1.96 19.13 12.42
N PRO A 5 -0.96 18.76 13.24
CA PRO A 5 0.44 19.04 12.95
C PRO A 5 0.85 18.46 11.59
N PRO A 6 1.82 19.09 10.89
CA PRO A 6 2.31 18.63 9.59
C PRO A 6 3.06 17.29 9.66
N ASP A 7 3.50 16.89 10.86
CA ASP A 7 4.26 15.67 11.11
C ASP A 7 3.39 14.64 11.84
N PHE A 8 3.21 13.46 11.25
CA PHE A 8 2.50 12.37 11.89
C PHE A 8 3.50 11.56 12.73
N PRO A 9 3.48 11.67 14.07
CA PRO A 9 4.41 10.91 14.88
C PRO A 9 4.16 9.41 14.72
N ILE A 10 5.25 8.63 14.83
CA ILE A 10 5.16 7.18 14.95
C ILE A 10 4.60 6.89 16.35
N SER A 11 3.48 6.17 16.40
CA SER A 11 2.85 5.76 17.65
C SER A 11 3.64 4.66 18.33
N THR A 12 3.35 4.36 19.60
CA THR A 12 4.07 3.32 20.38
C THR A 12 3.94 1.91 19.81
N ASP A 13 2.90 1.65 19.01
CA ASP A 13 2.66 0.40 18.29
C ASP A 13 3.26 0.38 16.88
N GLY A 14 4.02 1.41 16.49
CA GLY A 14 4.68 1.54 15.20
C GLY A 14 3.82 2.13 14.08
N PHE A 15 2.53 2.41 14.34
CA PHE A 15 1.65 2.98 13.33
C PHE A 15 1.71 4.50 13.25
N ILE A 16 1.52 4.99 12.04
CA ILE A 16 1.29 6.39 11.75
C ILE A 16 -0.23 6.60 11.58
N ARG A 17 -0.84 7.30 12.52
CA ARG A 17 -2.29 7.52 12.56
C ARG A 17 -2.69 8.78 11.80
N MET A 18 -3.64 8.63 10.87
CA MET A 18 -4.17 9.73 10.07
C MET A 18 -5.59 9.45 9.59
N ASN A 19 -6.31 10.47 9.15
CA ASN A 19 -7.59 10.26 8.48
C ASN A 19 -7.41 10.01 6.96
N GLU A 20 -8.48 9.57 6.30
CA GLU A 20 -8.47 9.26 4.86
C GLU A 20 -8.11 10.48 3.98
N ILE A 21 -8.61 11.68 4.32
CA ILE A 21 -8.32 12.91 3.58
C ILE A 21 -6.83 13.22 3.63
N GLN A 22 -6.21 13.04 4.79
CA GLN A 22 -4.78 13.19 4.95
C GLN A 22 -4.06 12.19 4.07
N LEU A 23 -4.37 10.88 4.15
CA LEU A 23 -3.75 9.85 3.32
C LEU A 23 -3.78 10.23 1.84
N MET A 24 -4.91 10.70 1.30
CA MET A 24 -5.05 11.07 -0.12
C MET A 24 -4.14 12.23 -0.55
N ASN A 25 -3.71 13.08 0.38
CA ASN A 25 -2.83 14.22 0.10
C ASN A 25 -1.32 13.88 0.11
N TYR A 26 -0.93 12.65 0.46
CA TYR A 26 0.47 12.23 0.49
C TYR A 26 0.83 11.32 -0.70
N PRO A 27 1.48 11.81 -1.77
CA PRO A 27 1.82 10.97 -2.90
C PRO A 27 2.86 9.91 -2.50
N LEU A 28 2.51 8.64 -2.68
CA LEU A 28 3.43 7.52 -2.52
C LEU A 28 4.29 7.40 -3.78
N GLN A 29 5.58 7.16 -3.59
CA GLN A 29 6.55 6.97 -4.66
C GLN A 29 6.93 5.49 -4.71
N HIS A 30 7.05 4.97 -5.92
CA HIS A 30 7.55 3.62 -6.15
C HIS A 30 9.00 3.56 -5.65
N LEU A 31 9.30 2.55 -4.85
CA LEU A 31 10.66 2.28 -4.40
C LEU A 31 11.25 1.11 -5.17
N ILE A 32 10.52 -0.01 -5.22
CA ILE A 32 11.02 -1.23 -5.85
C ILE A 32 9.89 -2.14 -6.27
N SER A 33 10.13 -2.95 -7.30
CA SER A 33 9.33 -4.13 -7.60
C SER A 33 10.23 -5.26 -8.02
N ILE A 34 10.00 -6.42 -7.43
CA ILE A 34 10.82 -7.60 -7.62
C ILE A 34 9.91 -8.74 -8.06
N VAL A 35 10.34 -9.47 -9.09
CA VAL A 35 9.79 -10.77 -9.43
C VAL A 35 10.41 -11.78 -8.46
N GLU A 36 9.58 -12.48 -7.69
CA GLU A 36 10.04 -13.55 -6.80
C GLU A 36 9.99 -14.90 -7.49
N THR A 37 8.94 -15.15 -8.28
CA THR A 37 8.75 -16.42 -8.97
C THR A 37 8.27 -16.22 -10.40
N THR A 38 8.68 -17.11 -11.28
CA THR A 38 8.19 -17.18 -12.67
C THR A 38 7.77 -18.61 -12.98
N GLN A 39 6.59 -18.76 -13.56
CA GLN A 39 6.04 -20.03 -14.01
C GLN A 39 5.70 -19.90 -15.50
N ILE A 40 6.10 -20.88 -16.29
CA ILE A 40 5.88 -20.90 -17.75
C ILE A 40 5.12 -22.19 -18.07
N GLU A 41 3.93 -22.05 -18.66
CA GLU A 41 3.07 -23.15 -19.08
C GLU A 41 2.56 -22.88 -20.49
N ASP A 42 2.93 -23.73 -21.47
CA ASP A 42 2.58 -23.62 -22.88
C ASP A 42 2.69 -22.17 -23.45
N SER A 43 1.56 -21.47 -23.55
CA SER A 43 1.43 -20.10 -24.08
C SER A 43 1.24 -19.02 -23.02
N ARG A 44 1.41 -19.36 -21.74
CA ARG A 44 1.16 -18.52 -20.57
C ARG A 44 2.41 -18.40 -19.72
N ILE A 45 2.76 -17.16 -19.36
CA ILE A 45 3.80 -16.87 -18.38
C ILE A 45 3.16 -16.15 -17.20
N LEU A 46 3.37 -16.67 -16.00
CA LEU A 46 2.95 -16.07 -14.75
C LEU A 46 4.20 -15.59 -14.00
N TYR A 47 4.24 -14.31 -13.67
CA TYR A 47 5.22 -13.72 -12.78
C TYR A 47 4.50 -13.34 -11.49
N CYS A 48 5.06 -13.74 -10.35
CA CYS A 48 4.59 -13.28 -9.05
C CYS A 48 5.72 -12.49 -8.39
N GLY A 49 5.34 -11.49 -7.62
CA GLY A 49 6.31 -10.67 -6.91
C GLY A 49 5.63 -9.68 -5.99
N PHE A 50 6.38 -8.70 -5.55
CA PHE A 50 5.89 -7.63 -4.69
C PHE A 50 6.36 -6.26 -5.16
N THR A 51 5.72 -5.23 -4.64
CA THR A 51 6.06 -3.83 -4.89
C THR A 51 6.03 -3.07 -3.57
N GLU A 52 6.99 -2.18 -3.37
CA GLU A 52 7.08 -1.34 -2.17
C GLU A 52 7.04 0.14 -2.58
N TRP A 53 6.30 0.91 -1.80
CA TRP A 53 6.05 2.32 -2.02
C TRP A 53 6.22 3.09 -0.72
N ALA A 54 6.76 4.31 -0.78
CA ALA A 54 6.81 5.19 0.37
C ALA A 54 6.77 6.67 0.00
N THR A 55 6.44 7.53 0.97
CA THR A 55 6.65 8.97 0.84
C THR A 55 8.12 9.32 1.04
N SER A 56 8.57 10.44 0.45
CA SER A 56 9.94 10.97 0.65
C SER A 56 10.09 11.81 1.92
N ARG A 57 9.09 11.81 2.81
CA ARG A 57 9.07 12.60 4.05
C ARG A 57 9.48 11.74 5.25
N SER A 58 9.80 12.39 6.37
CA SER A 58 10.08 11.72 7.63
C SER A 58 9.03 12.12 8.69
N PRO A 59 8.38 11.17 9.38
CA PRO A 59 8.45 9.73 9.13
C PRO A 59 7.79 9.35 7.79
N ALA A 60 8.32 8.31 7.15
CA ALA A 60 7.81 7.84 5.87
C ALA A 60 6.50 7.06 6.07
N LEU A 61 5.49 7.37 5.25
CA LEU A 61 4.34 6.50 5.07
C LEU A 61 4.75 5.45 4.05
N SER A 62 4.56 4.17 4.36
CA SER A 62 4.96 3.06 3.50
C SER A 62 3.83 2.08 3.28
N THR A 63 3.74 1.54 2.07
CA THR A 63 2.85 0.43 1.76
C THR A 63 3.45 -0.46 0.68
N GLY A 64 3.19 -1.76 0.79
CA GLY A 64 3.59 -2.75 -0.20
C GLY A 64 2.51 -3.79 -0.42
N TRP A 65 2.52 -4.43 -1.58
CA TRP A 65 1.60 -5.52 -1.88
C TRP A 65 2.22 -6.52 -2.86
N ASP A 66 1.70 -7.74 -2.79
CA ASP A 66 2.04 -8.81 -3.72
C ASP A 66 1.21 -8.64 -5.00
N TRP A 67 1.79 -9.02 -6.13
CA TRP A 67 1.15 -8.92 -7.44
C TRP A 67 1.41 -10.18 -8.27
N GLU A 68 0.48 -10.44 -9.18
CA GLU A 68 0.62 -11.43 -10.25
C GLU A 68 0.49 -10.73 -11.58
N PHE A 69 1.47 -10.94 -12.45
CA PHE A 69 1.46 -10.53 -13.84
C PHE A 69 1.34 -11.77 -14.71
N ILE A 70 0.28 -11.84 -15.52
CA ILE A 70 0.02 -12.95 -16.43
C ILE A 70 0.13 -12.43 -17.85
N GLU A 71 1.03 -13.01 -18.61
CA GLU A 71 1.10 -12.90 -20.06
C GLU A 71 0.50 -14.16 -20.67
N ASN A 72 -0.45 -14.02 -21.59
CA ASN A 72 -1.04 -15.15 -22.31
C ASN A 72 -1.35 -14.73 -23.75
N ASN A 73 -0.71 -15.36 -24.73
CA ASN A 73 -0.92 -15.09 -26.16
C ASN A 73 -0.83 -13.60 -26.54
N GLY A 74 0.16 -12.89 -26.00
CA GLY A 74 0.36 -11.45 -26.25
C GLY A 74 -0.59 -10.51 -25.49
N ILE A 75 -1.48 -11.06 -24.63
CA ILE A 75 -2.32 -10.29 -23.72
C ILE A 75 -1.69 -10.31 -22.33
N ALA A 76 -1.40 -9.13 -21.78
CA ALA A 76 -0.86 -8.98 -20.44
C ALA A 76 -1.93 -8.49 -19.45
N SER A 77 -1.91 -9.03 -18.24
CA SER A 77 -2.78 -8.60 -17.13
C SER A 77 -1.97 -8.54 -15.84
N LEU A 78 -2.22 -7.51 -15.02
CA LEU A 78 -1.61 -7.34 -13.70
C LEU A 78 -2.73 -7.29 -12.67
N LYS A 79 -2.60 -8.07 -11.59
CA LYS A 79 -3.51 -8.00 -10.44
C LYS A 79 -2.73 -7.94 -9.14
N ARG A 80 -3.26 -7.18 -8.18
CA ARG A 80 -2.83 -7.25 -6.77
C ARG A 80 -3.35 -8.53 -6.13
N ILE A 81 -2.53 -9.15 -5.30
CA ILE A 81 -2.88 -10.29 -4.45
C ILE A 81 -3.02 -9.80 -3.01
N GLY A 82 -4.16 -10.13 -2.39
CA GLY A 82 -4.43 -9.75 -1.00
C GLY A 82 -4.63 -8.25 -0.76
N LEU A 83 -4.60 -7.90 0.53
CA LEU A 83 -4.58 -6.53 1.01
C LEU A 83 -3.13 -6.03 1.03
N PRO A 84 -2.90 -4.71 0.81
CA PRO A 84 -1.59 -4.14 1.08
C PRO A 84 -1.19 -4.33 2.54
N ARG A 85 0.11 -4.24 2.79
CA ARG A 85 0.70 -4.10 4.12
C ARG A 85 1.17 -2.66 4.24
N SER A 86 0.92 -2.01 5.37
CA SER A 86 1.35 -0.62 5.57
C SER A 86 1.76 -0.35 7.02
N ASN A 87 2.44 0.78 7.23
CA ASN A 87 2.67 1.34 8.57
C ASN A 87 1.62 2.39 8.95
N ILE A 88 0.46 2.37 8.29
CA ILE A 88 -0.58 3.40 8.40
C ILE A 88 -1.77 2.80 9.15
N MET A 89 -2.35 3.55 10.08
CA MET A 89 -3.64 3.22 10.69
C MET A 89 -4.59 4.38 10.43
N ILE A 90 -5.71 4.11 9.76
CA ILE A 90 -6.72 5.14 9.56
C ILE A 90 -7.52 5.30 10.84
N VAL A 91 -7.77 6.54 11.22
CA VAL A 91 -8.60 6.90 12.37
C VAL A 91 -9.84 7.67 11.92
N ASP A 92 -10.93 7.51 12.67
CA ASP A 92 -12.15 8.29 12.47
C ASP A 92 -12.02 9.74 12.98
N LEU A 93 -13.11 10.50 12.93
CA LEU A 93 -13.14 11.90 13.39
C LEU A 93 -12.88 12.07 14.90
N SER A 94 -13.06 11.01 15.70
CA SER A 94 -12.76 11.00 17.12
C SER A 94 -11.30 10.60 17.41
N GLY A 95 -10.55 10.19 16.38
CA GLY A 95 -9.19 9.66 16.53
C GLY A 95 -9.16 8.17 16.89
N THR A 96 -10.27 7.45 16.73
CA THR A 96 -10.36 6.02 16.99
C THR A 96 -9.95 5.22 15.76
N ASP A 97 -9.09 4.21 15.94
CA ASP A 97 -8.66 3.30 14.87
C ASP A 97 -9.86 2.63 14.20
N ILE A 98 -9.91 2.66 12.86
CA ILE A 98 -10.96 1.96 12.09
C ILE A 98 -10.66 0.48 11.86
N GLY A 99 -9.49 0.01 12.30
CA GLY A 99 -9.01 -1.35 12.18
C GLY A 99 -8.18 -1.63 10.92
N PHE A 100 -7.45 -2.74 10.94
CA PHE A 100 -6.48 -3.12 9.90
C PHE A 100 -7.13 -3.36 8.54
N ASP A 101 -8.10 -4.26 8.45
CA ASP A 101 -8.70 -4.64 7.16
C ASP A 101 -9.36 -3.45 6.45
N VAL A 102 -10.00 -2.56 7.21
CA VAL A 102 -10.63 -1.36 6.68
C VAL A 102 -9.57 -0.37 6.20
N THR A 103 -8.50 -0.17 6.99
CA THR A 103 -7.36 0.67 6.61
C THR A 103 -6.74 0.20 5.29
N GLU A 104 -6.40 -1.08 5.18
CA GLU A 104 -5.74 -1.60 3.97
C GLU A 104 -6.68 -1.63 2.76
N THR A 105 -7.99 -1.76 2.98
CA THR A 105 -9.01 -1.60 1.92
C THR A 105 -9.05 -0.17 1.38
N LEU A 106 -8.86 0.84 2.23
CA LEU A 106 -8.77 2.23 1.80
C LEU A 106 -7.46 2.50 1.05
N ILE A 107 -6.34 2.02 1.57
CA ILE A 107 -5.03 2.15 0.90
C ILE A 107 -5.05 1.49 -0.48
N LYS A 108 -5.76 0.36 -0.63
CA LYS A 108 -5.92 -0.33 -1.91
C LYS A 108 -6.52 0.55 -3.02
N LYS A 109 -7.35 1.54 -2.69
CA LYS A 109 -8.05 2.39 -3.66
C LYS A 109 -7.20 3.55 -4.20
N LYS A 110 -6.04 3.78 -3.59
CA LYS A 110 -5.08 4.80 -3.99
C LYS A 110 -4.14 4.26 -5.05
#